data_AF-A0A846YXJ9-F1
#
_entry.id   AF-A0A846YXJ9-F1
#
_cell.length_a   1.000
_cell.length_b   1.000
_cell.length_c   1.000
_cell.angle_alpha   90.00
_cell.angle_beta   90.00
_cell.angle_gamma   90.00
#
_symmetry.space_group_name_H-M   'P 1'
#
loop_
_entity.id
_entity.type
_entity.pdbx_description
1 polymer ?
#
loop_
_entity_poly.entity_id
_entity_poly.type
_entity_poly.pdbx_seq_one_letter_code
_entity_poly.pdbx_strand_id
1 'polypeptide(L)'
;MRETARNLRRRWRAGAAAAALLALTGACQFELRPPPGQARPAAQGTAAQGTAAAGSPAQAPSAPGTFNESEFQEDLRTAETTTDDYWQRHWNRLFTGSYSSPRVVGLYDGRDPRSAPLCGKERLTPDNAAYCPSGDYVAWDAHLMRSGYARGDAWVYLVIAHEWGHAVQARLRRGLVSPAAELQADCLAGAVLYGSSDDGTLRFEDGDEQELVDAFQVIGDKAAWTKPGDHGTAVQRLRSFSRGGENGVQGCFS
;
A
#
# COMPACT_ATOMS: atom_id res chain seq x y z
N MET A 1 38.00 -57.80 -7.87
CA MET A 1 38.45 -58.60 -9.03
C MET A 1 37.50 -58.35 -10.19
N ARG A 2 38.07 -57.87 -11.32
CA ARG A 2 37.69 -58.13 -12.74
C ARG A 2 36.23 -57.89 -13.17
N GLU A 3 35.99 -56.84 -13.97
CA GLU A 3 35.85 -56.89 -15.45
C GLU A 3 34.59 -57.67 -15.89
N THR A 4 33.67 -57.15 -16.70
CA THR A 4 33.90 -56.87 -18.12
C THR A 4 32.68 -56.18 -18.74
N ALA A 5 32.96 -55.26 -19.66
CA ALA A 5 32.03 -54.66 -20.61
C ALA A 5 31.45 -55.69 -21.60
N ARG A 6 30.29 -55.37 -22.18
CA ARG A 6 30.04 -55.68 -23.60
C ARG A 6 28.98 -54.76 -24.22
N ASN A 7 29.48 -53.77 -24.96
CA ASN A 7 28.79 -53.14 -26.06
C ASN A 7 28.36 -54.19 -27.09
N LEU A 8 27.10 -54.15 -27.54
CA LEU A 8 26.75 -54.66 -28.87
C LEU A 8 25.85 -53.65 -29.58
N ARG A 9 26.38 -53.09 -30.65
CA ARG A 9 25.70 -52.20 -31.58
C ARG A 9 24.73 -52.99 -32.47
N ARG A 10 23.76 -52.23 -32.98
CA ARG A 10 23.17 -52.30 -34.34
C ARG A 10 21.91 -53.17 -34.47
N ARG A 11 20.78 -52.51 -34.76
CA ARG A 11 20.25 -52.39 -36.14
C ARG A 11 19.01 -51.52 -36.19
N TRP A 12 19.06 -50.56 -37.11
CA TRP A 12 17.95 -49.71 -37.52
C TRP A 12 16.85 -50.56 -38.16
N ARG A 13 15.60 -50.26 -37.81
CA ARG A 13 14.44 -50.45 -38.69
C ARG A 13 13.62 -49.17 -38.64
N ALA A 14 13.61 -48.48 -39.77
CA ALA A 14 12.74 -47.35 -40.05
C ALA A 14 11.28 -47.87 -40.04
N GLY A 15 10.49 -47.35 -39.10
CA GLY A 15 9.03 -47.45 -39.12
C GLY A 15 8.48 -46.05 -39.27
N ALA A 16 7.99 -45.71 -40.46
CA ALA A 16 7.27 -44.48 -40.72
C ALA A 16 5.93 -44.54 -39.98
N ALA A 17 5.81 -43.83 -38.87
CA ALA A 17 4.54 -43.55 -38.22
C ALA A 17 4.12 -42.13 -38.59
N ALA A 18 3.09 -42.03 -39.44
CA ALA A 18 2.44 -40.77 -39.76
C ALA A 18 1.81 -40.19 -38.48
N ALA A 19 2.38 -39.10 -37.98
CA ALA A 19 1.79 -38.34 -36.88
C ALA A 19 0.64 -37.50 -37.43
N ALA A 20 -0.59 -37.91 -37.13
CA ALA A 20 -1.77 -37.09 -37.35
C ALA A 20 -1.73 -35.90 -36.38
N LEU A 21 -1.53 -34.69 -36.92
CA LEU A 21 -1.70 -33.42 -36.21
C LEU A 21 -3.19 -33.21 -35.94
N LEU A 22 -3.66 -33.63 -34.77
CA LEU A 22 -4.92 -33.15 -34.19
C LEU A 22 -4.61 -31.87 -33.40
N ALA A 23 -4.82 -30.73 -34.03
CA ALA A 23 -4.88 -29.44 -33.37
C ALA A 23 -6.17 -29.37 -32.54
N LEU A 24 -6.10 -29.81 -31.29
CA LEU A 24 -7.12 -29.53 -30.27
C LEU A 24 -6.81 -28.14 -29.68
N THR A 25 -7.27 -27.09 -30.34
CA THR A 25 -7.38 -25.76 -29.73
C THR A 25 -8.58 -25.76 -28.77
N GLY A 26 -8.44 -26.45 -27.66
CA GLY A 26 -9.33 -26.34 -26.51
C GLY A 26 -8.96 -25.11 -25.72
N ALA A 27 -9.41 -23.93 -26.15
CA ALA A 27 -9.41 -22.75 -25.31
C ALA A 27 -10.42 -23.01 -24.18
N CYS A 28 -9.94 -23.34 -22.98
CA CYS A 28 -10.74 -23.16 -21.76
C CYS A 28 -10.94 -21.65 -21.58
N GLN A 29 -12.01 -21.12 -22.16
CA GLN A 29 -12.53 -19.80 -21.80
C GLN A 29 -13.11 -19.91 -20.40
N PHE A 30 -12.30 -19.57 -19.39
CA PHE A 30 -12.83 -19.21 -18.08
C PHE A 30 -13.46 -17.82 -18.23
N GLU A 31 -14.76 -17.77 -18.47
CA GLU A 31 -15.53 -16.57 -18.19
C GLU A 31 -15.53 -16.36 -16.67
N LEU A 32 -14.71 -15.42 -16.20
CA LEU A 32 -14.84 -14.86 -14.87
C LEU A 32 -16.17 -14.10 -14.83
N ARG A 33 -17.22 -14.78 -14.35
CA ARG A 33 -18.46 -14.13 -13.94
C ARG A 33 -18.11 -13.21 -12.77
N PRO A 34 -18.23 -11.87 -12.89
CA PRO A 34 -18.06 -11.01 -11.73
C PRO A 34 -19.11 -11.38 -10.68
N PRO A 35 -18.77 -11.38 -9.38
CA PRO A 35 -19.79 -11.48 -8.34
C PRO A 35 -20.81 -10.36 -8.52
N PRO A 36 -22.10 -10.58 -8.18
CA PRO A 36 -23.09 -9.52 -8.23
C PRO A 36 -22.60 -8.36 -7.36
N GLY A 37 -22.31 -7.23 -8.02
CA GLY A 37 -21.81 -6.04 -7.38
C GLY A 37 -22.83 -5.47 -6.40
N GLN A 38 -22.37 -5.14 -5.21
CA GLN A 38 -22.67 -3.82 -4.69
C GLN A 38 -21.54 -2.91 -5.17
N ALA A 39 -21.65 -2.49 -6.43
CA ALA A 39 -20.92 -1.31 -6.87
C ALA A 39 -21.43 -0.18 -5.98
N ARG A 40 -20.55 0.36 -5.12
CA ARG A 40 -20.79 1.67 -4.50
C ARG A 40 -21.00 2.64 -5.67
N PRO A 41 -22.17 3.28 -5.81
CA PRO A 41 -22.38 4.21 -6.90
C PRO A 41 -21.41 5.38 -6.72
N ALA A 42 -20.61 5.65 -7.75
CA ALA A 42 -20.01 6.96 -7.94
C ALA A 42 -21.13 8.00 -7.79
N ALA A 43 -20.94 8.98 -6.92
CA ALA A 43 -21.94 9.99 -6.60
C ALA A 43 -22.38 10.73 -7.88
N GLN A 44 -23.52 10.33 -8.42
CA GLN A 44 -24.19 11.05 -9.50
C GLN A 44 -25.08 12.11 -8.86
N GLY A 45 -24.66 13.37 -9.00
CA GLY A 45 -25.44 14.52 -8.56
C GLY A 45 -26.77 14.61 -9.32
N THR A 46 -27.87 14.50 -8.58
CA THR A 46 -29.19 14.92 -9.04
C THR A 46 -29.60 16.19 -8.29
N ALA A 47 -29.77 17.28 -9.04
CA ALA A 47 -30.33 18.53 -8.55
C ALA A 47 -31.80 18.35 -8.13
N ALA A 48 -32.13 18.73 -6.90
CA ALA A 48 -33.49 18.98 -6.46
C ALA A 48 -33.53 20.27 -5.64
N GLN A 49 -34.38 21.21 -6.06
CA GLN A 49 -34.65 22.50 -5.42
C GLN A 49 -35.48 22.29 -4.15
N GLY A 50 -35.13 22.97 -3.04
CA GLY A 50 -36.03 23.04 -1.88
C GLY A 50 -35.45 23.52 -0.56
N THR A 51 -35.45 24.85 -0.37
CA THR A 51 -35.56 25.61 0.89
C THR A 51 -34.42 25.62 1.92
N ALA A 52 -34.12 26.84 2.37
CA ALA A 52 -32.96 27.27 3.13
C ALA A 52 -32.96 26.86 4.61
N ALA A 53 -31.79 26.44 5.09
CA ALA A 53 -31.38 26.51 6.49
C ALA A 53 -29.86 26.80 6.55
N ALA A 54 -29.46 27.54 7.58
CA ALA A 54 -28.23 28.33 7.68
C ALA A 54 -26.92 27.57 7.38
N GLY A 55 -26.08 28.17 6.53
CA GLY A 55 -24.85 27.59 6.02
C GLY A 55 -23.70 27.56 7.02
N SER A 56 -23.00 26.43 7.07
CA SER A 56 -21.57 26.40 7.33
C SER A 56 -20.85 26.66 6.01
N PRO A 57 -19.75 27.44 5.96
CA PRO A 57 -19.08 27.71 4.70
C PRO A 57 -18.46 26.42 4.17
N ALA A 58 -18.92 25.97 3.01
CA ALA A 58 -18.18 25.02 2.19
C ALA A 58 -16.85 25.69 1.82
N GLN A 59 -15.73 25.06 2.18
CA GLN A 59 -14.41 25.50 1.74
C GLN A 59 -14.35 25.33 0.22
N ALA A 60 -14.07 26.45 -0.46
CA ALA A 60 -13.85 26.48 -1.89
C ALA A 60 -12.52 25.77 -2.23
N PRO A 61 -12.40 25.16 -3.42
CA PRO A 61 -11.15 24.56 -3.85
C PRO A 61 -10.06 25.64 -3.91
N SER A 62 -8.93 25.37 -3.24
CA SER A 62 -7.77 26.25 -3.21
C SER A 62 -7.22 26.48 -4.63
N ALA A 63 -6.96 27.73 -4.99
CA ALA A 63 -6.20 28.10 -6.19
C ALA A 63 -4.82 27.39 -6.19
N PRO A 64 -4.06 27.32 -7.32
CA PRO A 64 -2.72 26.72 -7.33
C PRO A 64 -1.84 27.49 -6.35
N GLY A 65 -1.73 26.93 -5.14
CA GLY A 65 -1.32 27.64 -3.96
C GLY A 65 0.16 27.41 -3.73
N THR A 66 0.85 28.47 -3.32
CA THR A 66 2.11 28.32 -2.60
C THR A 66 1.94 27.27 -1.50
N PHE A 67 2.92 26.37 -1.35
CA PHE A 67 2.92 25.34 -0.30
C PHE A 67 2.51 25.92 1.06
N ASN A 68 1.44 25.39 1.65
CA ASN A 68 0.91 25.85 2.92
C ASN A 68 1.47 24.99 4.06
N GLU A 69 2.47 25.52 4.78
CA GLU A 69 3.11 24.78 5.88
C GLU A 69 2.13 24.41 6.99
N SER A 70 1.14 25.26 7.29
CA SER A 70 0.20 24.99 8.39
C SER A 70 -0.71 23.80 8.07
N GLU A 71 -1.20 23.74 6.84
CA GLU A 71 -2.09 22.68 6.32
C GLU A 71 -1.34 21.36 6.22
N PHE A 72 -0.12 21.38 5.64
CA PHE A 72 0.76 20.21 5.63
C PHE A 72 1.01 19.63 7.03
N GLN A 73 1.26 20.48 8.02
CA GLN A 73 1.47 20.03 9.41
C GLN A 73 0.16 19.52 10.05
N GLU A 74 -0.99 20.04 9.64
CA GLU A 74 -2.29 19.55 10.07
C GLU A 74 -2.57 18.17 9.49
N ASP A 75 -2.35 17.97 8.19
CA ASP A 75 -2.53 16.67 7.54
C ASP A 75 -1.59 15.60 8.09
N LEU A 76 -0.33 15.93 8.40
CA LEU A 76 0.56 15.00 9.09
C LEU A 76 -0.02 14.53 10.43
N ARG A 77 -0.52 15.47 11.26
CA ARG A 77 -1.12 15.12 12.56
C ARG A 77 -2.42 14.33 12.40
N THR A 78 -3.24 14.67 11.41
CA THR A 78 -4.48 13.96 11.11
C THR A 78 -4.16 12.54 10.65
N ALA A 79 -3.25 12.36 9.69
CA ALA A 79 -2.80 11.06 9.23
C ALA A 79 -2.25 10.17 10.35
N GLU A 80 -1.41 10.72 11.24
CA GLU A 80 -0.92 10.02 12.44
C GLU A 80 -2.06 9.60 13.35
N THR A 81 -2.92 10.55 13.75
CA THR A 81 -3.99 10.31 14.72
C THR A 81 -5.02 9.33 14.18
N THR A 82 -5.49 9.53 12.95
CA THR A 82 -6.45 8.65 12.27
C THR A 82 -5.91 7.23 12.16
N THR A 83 -4.66 7.07 11.75
CA THR A 83 -4.02 5.75 11.60
C THR A 83 -3.92 5.04 12.95
N ASP A 84 -3.43 5.73 13.97
CA ASP A 84 -3.26 5.15 15.29
C ASP A 84 -4.60 4.77 15.92
N ASP A 85 -5.57 5.69 15.87
CA ASP A 85 -6.93 5.48 16.36
C ASP A 85 -7.59 4.26 15.73
N TYR A 86 -7.44 4.08 14.41
CA TYR A 86 -7.99 2.92 13.73
C TYR A 86 -7.46 1.63 14.35
N TRP A 87 -6.14 1.52 14.52
CA TRP A 87 -5.55 0.33 15.13
C TRP A 87 -5.99 0.15 16.59
N GLN A 88 -6.03 1.22 17.38
CA GLN A 88 -6.50 1.16 18.77
C GLN A 88 -7.94 0.61 18.86
N ARG A 89 -8.84 1.09 18.00
CA ARG A 89 -10.26 0.68 17.98
C ARG A 89 -10.47 -0.74 17.48
N HIS A 90 -9.74 -1.13 16.43
CA HIS A 90 -10.03 -2.36 15.69
C HIS A 90 -9.17 -3.54 16.11
N TRP A 91 -8.04 -3.33 16.80
CA TRP A 91 -7.07 -4.40 17.12
C TRP A 91 -7.70 -5.63 17.75
N ASN A 92 -8.46 -5.48 18.85
CA ASN A 92 -9.01 -6.61 19.60
C ASN A 92 -10.07 -7.42 18.82
N ARG A 93 -10.60 -6.87 17.72
CA ARG A 93 -11.50 -7.58 16.80
C ARG A 93 -10.72 -8.35 15.72
N LEU A 94 -9.54 -7.88 15.38
CA LEU A 94 -8.72 -8.39 14.27
C LEU A 94 -7.64 -9.36 14.73
N PHE A 95 -7.05 -9.12 15.90
CA PHE A 95 -5.89 -9.82 16.41
C PHE A 95 -6.01 -10.12 17.91
N THR A 96 -5.16 -11.03 18.37
CA THR A 96 -4.99 -11.34 19.80
C THR A 96 -3.88 -10.49 20.41
N GLY A 97 -3.84 -10.41 21.75
CA GLY A 97 -2.87 -9.57 22.46
C GLY A 97 -3.33 -8.10 22.52
N SER A 98 -2.41 -7.20 22.86
CA SER A 98 -2.69 -5.78 22.98
C SER A 98 -1.96 -4.99 21.90
N TYR A 99 -2.66 -4.03 21.29
CA TYR A 99 -2.03 -3.03 20.45
C TYR A 99 -1.18 -2.07 21.29
N SER A 100 -0.06 -1.65 20.72
CA SER A 100 0.74 -0.54 21.21
C SER A 100 1.15 0.29 20.02
N SER A 101 1.00 1.61 20.08
CA SER A 101 1.38 2.49 18.98
C SER A 101 2.91 2.53 18.82
N PRO A 102 3.45 2.59 17.59
CA PRO A 102 4.85 2.93 17.41
C PRO A 102 5.07 4.37 17.90
N ARG A 103 6.27 4.67 18.36
CA ARG A 103 6.62 6.06 18.66
C ARG A 103 6.69 6.87 17.36
N VAL A 104 6.14 8.07 17.34
CA VAL A 104 6.33 8.98 16.21
C VAL A 104 7.59 9.82 16.44
N VAL A 105 8.62 9.63 15.60
CA VAL A 105 9.71 10.61 15.46
C VAL A 105 9.27 11.73 14.51
N GLY A 106 8.52 11.37 13.46
CA GLY A 106 7.97 12.30 12.49
C GLY A 106 9.00 12.77 11.46
N LEU A 107 8.92 14.05 11.10
CA LEU A 107 9.79 14.67 10.10
C LEU A 107 11.26 14.65 10.52
N TYR A 108 12.12 14.21 9.60
CA TYR A 108 13.57 14.45 9.68
C TYR A 108 14.10 15.02 8.36
N ASP A 109 15.26 15.68 8.41
CA ASP A 109 16.00 16.06 7.20
C ASP A 109 17.11 15.03 6.96
N GLY A 110 16.94 14.15 5.98
CA GLY A 110 17.94 13.14 5.63
C GLY A 110 19.24 13.72 5.10
N ARG A 111 19.26 15.01 4.72
CA ARG A 111 20.45 15.74 4.27
C ARG A 111 21.21 16.39 5.43
N ASP A 112 20.63 16.47 6.63
CA ASP A 112 21.33 16.81 7.88
C ASP A 112 21.53 15.54 8.75
N PRO A 113 22.75 15.00 8.84
CA PRO A 113 23.05 13.83 9.67
C PRO A 113 22.69 13.99 11.15
N ARG A 114 22.50 15.21 11.66
CA ARG A 114 22.08 15.45 13.04
C ARG A 114 20.57 15.31 13.23
N SER A 115 19.78 15.46 12.16
CA SER A 115 18.32 15.30 12.18
C SER A 115 17.91 13.85 11.92
N ALA A 116 18.58 13.16 11.00
CA ALA A 116 18.24 11.79 10.63
C ALA A 116 18.38 10.80 11.82
N PRO A 117 17.28 10.15 12.27
CA PRO A 117 17.31 9.24 13.39
C PRO A 117 18.05 7.95 13.05
N LEU A 118 18.59 7.28 14.07
CA LEU A 118 19.22 5.98 13.94
C LEU A 118 18.18 4.87 14.01
N CYS A 119 18.18 3.98 13.00
CA CYS A 119 17.59 2.67 13.13
C CYS A 119 18.70 1.63 13.40
N GLY A 120 18.83 1.25 14.67
CA GLY A 120 19.95 0.44 15.13
C GLY A 120 21.25 1.24 15.05
N LYS A 121 22.13 0.88 14.10
CA LYS A 121 23.43 1.54 13.89
C LYS A 121 23.47 2.43 12.65
N GLU A 122 22.44 2.38 11.82
CA GLU A 122 22.38 3.09 10.55
C GLU A 122 21.43 4.28 10.66
N ARG A 123 21.76 5.40 10.00
CA ARG A 123 20.87 6.55 9.90
C ARG A 123 19.86 6.32 8.79
N LEU A 124 18.65 6.82 8.97
CA LEU A 124 17.71 6.92 7.86
C LEU A 124 18.29 7.84 6.77
N THR A 125 18.06 7.48 5.51
CA THR A 125 18.61 8.15 4.34
C THR A 125 17.69 9.27 3.86
N PRO A 126 18.18 10.25 3.07
CA PRO A 126 17.32 11.16 2.33
C PRO A 126 16.23 10.46 1.53
N ASP A 127 15.13 11.16 1.31
CA ASP A 127 14.01 10.71 0.47
C ASP A 127 13.37 9.39 0.94
N ASN A 128 13.42 9.09 2.24
CA ASN A 128 12.92 7.83 2.80
C ASN A 128 11.86 8.03 3.89
N ALA A 129 10.91 7.10 3.98
CA ALA A 129 10.05 6.89 5.13
C ALA A 129 10.30 5.49 5.68
N ALA A 130 10.19 5.31 6.99
CA ALA A 130 10.47 4.03 7.61
C ALA A 130 9.78 3.86 8.96
N TYR A 131 9.25 2.66 9.17
CA TYR A 131 9.19 2.03 10.48
C TYR A 131 10.55 1.41 10.84
N CYS A 132 11.08 1.75 12.02
CA CYS A 132 12.28 1.16 12.57
C CYS A 132 11.96 0.10 13.65
N PRO A 133 12.19 -1.19 13.39
CA PRO A 133 11.90 -2.25 14.37
C PRO A 133 12.74 -2.17 15.65
N SER A 134 14.00 -1.73 15.55
CA SER A 134 14.92 -1.71 16.71
C SER A 134 14.60 -0.65 17.75
N GLY A 135 13.88 0.41 17.36
CA GLY A 135 13.48 1.51 18.24
C GLY A 135 11.98 1.73 18.31
N ASP A 136 11.19 0.81 17.72
CA ASP A 136 9.73 0.87 17.55
C ASP A 136 9.22 2.28 17.25
N TYR A 137 9.69 2.86 16.15
CA TYR A 137 9.30 4.21 15.77
C TYR A 137 9.06 4.35 14.26
N VAL A 138 8.22 5.32 13.88
CA VAL A 138 8.04 5.76 12.49
C VAL A 138 8.67 7.14 12.28
N ALA A 139 9.26 7.35 11.10
CA ALA A 139 9.86 8.62 10.70
C ALA A 139 9.81 8.78 9.16
N TRP A 140 9.80 10.02 8.69
CA TRP A 140 9.71 10.33 7.26
C TRP A 140 10.53 11.57 6.89
N ASP A 141 11.23 11.49 5.77
CA ASP A 141 12.07 12.57 5.27
C ASP A 141 11.23 13.76 4.83
N ALA A 142 11.62 14.97 5.23
CA ALA A 142 10.87 16.18 4.97
C ALA A 142 10.82 16.53 3.48
N HIS A 143 11.87 16.22 2.70
CA HIS A 143 11.85 16.45 1.26
C HIS A 143 10.91 15.46 0.55
N LEU A 144 10.93 14.18 0.93
CA LEU A 144 9.95 13.19 0.46
C LEU A 144 8.51 13.65 0.71
N MET A 145 8.18 14.00 1.96
CA MET A 145 6.81 14.36 2.32
C MET A 145 6.35 15.63 1.63
N ARG A 146 7.21 16.65 1.53
CA ARG A 146 6.84 17.93 0.89
C ARG A 146 6.72 17.81 -0.63
N SER A 147 7.62 17.08 -1.27
CA SER A 147 7.58 16.88 -2.73
C SER A 147 6.43 15.99 -3.17
N GLY A 148 6.04 15.03 -2.32
CA GLY A 148 4.83 14.24 -2.45
C GLY A 148 3.56 15.06 -2.25
N TYR A 149 3.47 15.80 -1.14
CA TYR A 149 2.34 16.65 -0.81
C TYR A 149 2.05 17.71 -1.89
N ALA A 150 3.11 18.23 -2.54
CA ALA A 150 2.96 19.15 -3.67
C ALA A 150 2.27 18.53 -4.91
N ARG A 151 2.06 17.21 -4.93
CA ARG A 151 1.33 16.46 -5.98
C ARG A 151 -0.09 16.08 -5.56
N GLY A 152 -0.42 16.24 -4.28
CA GLY A 152 -1.66 15.82 -3.66
C GLY A 152 -1.47 15.60 -2.17
N ASP A 153 -2.39 16.09 -1.34
CA ASP A 153 -2.29 16.03 0.12
C ASP A 153 -2.50 14.61 0.66
N ALA A 154 -3.24 13.76 -0.06
CA ALA A 154 -3.45 12.35 0.25
C ALA A 154 -2.13 11.55 0.36
N TRP A 155 -1.04 12.08 -0.21
CA TRP A 155 0.32 11.53 -0.09
C TRP A 155 0.72 11.24 1.35
N VAL A 156 0.51 12.19 2.27
CA VAL A 156 1.01 12.03 3.65
C VAL A 156 0.24 10.94 4.40
N TYR A 157 -1.06 10.82 4.13
CA TYR A 157 -1.91 9.77 4.66
C TYR A 157 -1.46 8.38 4.17
N LEU A 158 -1.15 8.25 2.88
CA LEU A 158 -0.63 7.01 2.32
C LEU A 158 0.69 6.58 2.96
N VAL A 159 1.68 7.48 2.98
CA VAL A 159 3.02 7.16 3.52
C VAL A 159 2.94 6.78 4.99
N ILE A 160 2.22 7.57 5.80
CA ILE A 160 2.10 7.30 7.24
C ILE A 160 1.39 5.97 7.48
N ALA A 161 0.26 5.70 6.81
CA ALA A 161 -0.46 4.45 6.98
C ALA A 161 0.36 3.23 6.52
N HIS A 162 1.18 3.38 5.47
CA HIS A 162 2.11 2.35 5.01
C HIS A 162 3.17 2.01 6.06
N GLU A 163 3.88 3.01 6.59
CA GLU A 163 4.89 2.77 7.64
C GLU A 163 4.27 2.20 8.92
N TRP A 164 3.04 2.62 9.25
CA TRP A 164 2.29 2.02 10.34
C TRP A 164 1.93 0.55 10.06
N GLY A 165 1.71 0.18 8.80
CA GLY A 165 1.54 -1.20 8.35
C GLY A 165 2.74 -2.07 8.73
N HIS A 166 3.97 -1.58 8.58
CA HIS A 166 5.18 -2.27 9.06
C HIS A 166 5.24 -2.38 10.59
N ALA A 167 4.81 -1.34 11.30
CA ALA A 167 4.68 -1.40 12.76
C ALA A 167 3.69 -2.50 13.18
N VAL A 168 2.55 -2.61 12.51
CA VAL A 168 1.59 -3.69 12.70
C VAL A 168 2.21 -5.05 12.41
N GLN A 169 2.90 -5.22 11.28
CA GLN A 169 3.60 -6.47 10.96
C GLN A 169 4.57 -6.91 12.07
N ALA A 170 5.28 -5.96 12.69
CA ALA A 170 6.19 -6.26 13.79
C ALA A 170 5.49 -6.72 15.09
N ARG A 171 4.20 -6.41 15.24
CA ARG A 171 3.35 -6.87 16.34
C ARG A 171 2.69 -8.22 16.05
N LEU A 172 2.69 -8.66 14.79
CA LEU A 172 2.09 -9.92 14.37
C LEU A 172 3.04 -11.11 14.54
N ARG A 173 2.46 -12.31 14.64
CA ARG A 173 3.22 -13.55 14.55
C ARG A 173 3.83 -13.67 13.16
N ARG A 174 5.08 -14.15 13.06
CA ARG A 174 5.82 -14.29 11.78
C ARG A 174 5.04 -14.97 10.65
N GLY A 175 4.17 -15.93 10.96
CA GLY A 175 3.35 -16.64 9.96
C GLY A 175 2.22 -15.80 9.34
N LEU A 176 1.90 -14.63 9.90
CA LEU A 176 0.93 -13.68 9.34
C LEU A 176 1.58 -12.60 8.46
N VAL A 177 2.90 -12.45 8.56
CA VAL A 177 3.63 -11.48 7.73
C VAL A 177 3.91 -12.12 6.38
N SER A 178 3.40 -11.49 5.32
CA SER A 178 3.60 -11.96 3.95
C SER A 178 5.09 -11.94 3.57
N PRO A 179 5.59 -12.90 2.77
CA PRO A 179 6.90 -12.78 2.14
C PRO A 179 7.03 -11.51 1.29
N ALA A 180 5.91 -10.98 0.77
CA ALA A 180 5.82 -9.68 0.14
C ALA A 180 5.36 -8.63 1.18
N ALA A 181 6.20 -8.36 2.18
CA ALA A 181 5.86 -7.51 3.32
C ALA A 181 5.44 -6.09 2.91
N GLU A 182 6.12 -5.50 1.93
CA GLU A 182 5.80 -4.17 1.38
C GLU A 182 4.38 -4.11 0.79
N LEU A 183 3.99 -5.13 0.00
CA LEU A 183 2.63 -5.20 -0.57
C LEU A 183 1.57 -5.42 0.50
N GLN A 184 1.90 -6.17 1.56
CA GLN A 184 1.01 -6.30 2.70
C GLN A 184 0.89 -4.98 3.47
N ALA A 185 1.96 -4.19 3.60
CA ALA A 185 1.90 -2.86 4.22
C ALA A 185 1.02 -1.90 3.39
N ASP A 186 1.12 -1.92 2.06
CA ASP A 186 0.20 -1.18 1.18
C ASP A 186 -1.26 -1.62 1.39
N CYS A 187 -1.52 -2.93 1.50
CA CYS A 187 -2.86 -3.44 1.78
C CYS A 187 -3.38 -2.95 3.14
N LEU A 188 -2.56 -3.03 4.18
CA LEU A 188 -2.95 -2.55 5.52
C LEU A 188 -3.21 -1.04 5.51
N ALA A 189 -2.44 -0.26 4.75
CA ALA A 189 -2.68 1.17 4.57
C ALA A 189 -4.05 1.44 3.94
N GLY A 190 -4.41 0.71 2.88
CA GLY A 190 -5.74 0.81 2.27
C GLY A 190 -6.86 0.47 3.25
N ALA A 191 -6.70 -0.63 4.01
CA ALA A 191 -7.67 -1.02 5.03
C ALA A 191 -7.87 0.05 6.12
N VAL A 192 -6.79 0.72 6.53
CA VAL A 192 -6.83 1.80 7.53
C VAL A 192 -7.51 3.05 6.98
N LEU A 193 -7.16 3.53 5.80
CA LEU A 193 -7.70 4.78 5.26
C LEU A 193 -9.20 4.64 4.94
N TYR A 194 -9.58 3.59 4.22
CA TYR A 194 -10.99 3.34 3.91
C TYR A 194 -11.79 2.95 5.15
N GLY A 195 -11.22 2.14 6.04
CA GLY A 195 -11.87 1.78 7.29
C GLY A 195 -12.05 2.97 8.24
N SER A 196 -11.08 3.90 8.27
CA SER A 196 -11.21 5.16 9.01
C SER A 196 -12.28 6.07 8.41
N SER A 197 -12.47 6.01 7.09
CA SER A 197 -13.55 6.71 6.41
C SER A 197 -14.92 6.11 6.72
N ASP A 198 -15.04 4.79 6.69
CA ASP A 198 -16.25 4.07 7.11
C ASP A 198 -16.61 4.33 8.59
N ASP A 199 -15.59 4.50 9.45
CA ASP A 199 -15.74 4.90 10.87
C ASP A 199 -16.13 6.38 11.06
N GLY A 200 -16.05 7.20 10.00
CA GLY A 200 -16.30 8.65 10.05
C GLY A 200 -15.19 9.48 10.70
N THR A 201 -13.98 8.92 10.81
CA THR A 201 -12.80 9.60 11.43
C THR A 201 -11.72 9.99 10.43
N LEU A 202 -11.97 9.73 9.15
CA LEU A 202 -11.29 10.33 8.01
C LEU A 202 -12.37 10.69 6.99
N ARG A 203 -12.25 11.84 6.33
CA ARG A 203 -13.11 12.19 5.22
C ARG A 203 -12.21 12.39 4.00
N PHE A 204 -12.39 11.56 2.99
CA PHE A 204 -11.78 11.80 1.69
C PHE A 204 -12.39 13.06 1.08
N GLU A 205 -11.52 13.94 0.61
CA GLU A 205 -11.89 15.14 -0.13
C GLU A 205 -11.99 14.86 -1.63
N ASP A 206 -12.52 15.84 -2.36
CA ASP A 206 -12.70 15.72 -3.81
C ASP A 206 -11.33 15.72 -4.50
N GLY A 207 -10.80 14.53 -4.78
CA GLY A 207 -9.52 14.37 -5.47
C GLY A 207 -8.62 13.31 -4.84
N ASP A 208 -8.73 13.09 -3.53
CA ASP A 208 -7.81 12.25 -2.75
C ASP A 208 -7.66 10.84 -3.31
N GLU A 209 -8.76 10.20 -3.74
CA GLU A 209 -8.68 8.85 -4.29
C GLU A 209 -7.85 8.81 -5.58
N GLN A 210 -7.96 9.85 -6.42
CA GLN A 210 -7.14 9.97 -7.63
C GLN A 210 -5.68 10.31 -7.26
N GLU A 211 -5.46 11.15 -6.26
CA GLU A 211 -4.13 11.46 -5.76
C GLU A 211 -3.42 10.22 -5.20
N LEU A 212 -4.14 9.33 -4.49
CA LEU A 212 -3.62 8.05 -4.04
C LEU A 212 -3.21 7.15 -5.21
N VAL A 213 -4.05 7.08 -6.26
CA VAL A 213 -3.71 6.34 -7.49
C VAL A 213 -2.45 6.91 -8.14
N ASP A 214 -2.35 8.23 -8.24
CA ASP A 214 -1.20 8.91 -8.84
C ASP A 214 0.07 8.77 -7.99
N ALA A 215 -0.06 8.77 -6.66
CA ALA A 215 1.04 8.52 -5.74
C ALA A 215 1.70 7.15 -6.00
N PHE A 216 0.92 6.09 -6.23
CA PHE A 216 1.48 4.78 -6.56
C PHE A 216 2.22 4.74 -7.89
N GLN A 217 1.87 5.59 -8.87
CA GLN A 217 2.64 5.72 -10.11
C GLN A 217 4.03 6.32 -9.85
N VAL A 218 4.13 7.23 -8.88
CA VAL A 218 5.39 7.86 -8.48
C VAL A 218 6.25 6.92 -7.65
N ILE A 219 5.66 6.27 -6.64
CA ILE A 219 6.41 5.43 -5.69
C ILE A 219 6.75 4.05 -6.30
N GLY A 220 5.94 3.56 -7.23
CA GLY A 220 6.12 2.27 -7.88
C GLY A 220 7.15 2.23 -9.01
N ASP A 221 7.65 3.38 -9.47
CA ASP A 221 8.65 3.50 -10.53
C ASP A 221 9.99 4.00 -9.97
N LYS A 222 11.03 3.15 -10.03
CA LYS A 222 12.47 3.50 -9.96
C LYS A 222 12.89 4.59 -8.95
N ALA A 223 12.22 4.71 -7.81
CA ALA A 223 12.66 5.59 -6.74
C ALA A 223 14.07 5.16 -6.28
N ALA A 224 15.05 6.06 -6.32
CA ALA A 224 16.46 5.74 -6.08
C ALA A 224 16.75 5.25 -4.64
N TRP A 225 15.81 5.42 -3.72
CA TRP A 225 15.82 4.90 -2.34
C TRP A 225 15.19 3.50 -2.22
N THR A 226 14.70 2.91 -3.31
CA THR A 226 14.14 1.56 -3.33
C THR A 226 15.17 0.55 -3.85
N LYS A 227 15.18 -0.66 -3.27
CA LYS A 227 15.86 -1.79 -3.89
C LYS A 227 14.95 -2.34 -4.99
N PRO A 228 15.40 -2.38 -6.26
CA PRO A 228 14.62 -2.98 -7.33
C PRO A 228 14.25 -4.43 -6.99
N GLY A 229 12.95 -4.70 -6.85
CA GLY A 229 12.42 -6.03 -6.53
C GLY A 229 11.81 -6.19 -5.14
N ASP A 230 12.11 -5.30 -4.18
CA ASP A 230 11.64 -5.46 -2.80
C ASP A 230 10.21 -4.93 -2.59
N HIS A 231 9.78 -3.91 -3.35
CA HIS A 231 8.54 -3.15 -3.06
C HIS A 231 7.39 -3.42 -4.04
N GLY A 232 7.63 -4.21 -5.09
CA GLY A 232 6.65 -4.46 -6.17
C GLY A 232 6.51 -3.32 -7.18
N THR A 233 5.82 -3.57 -8.28
CA THR A 233 5.52 -2.54 -9.30
C THR A 233 4.40 -1.61 -8.81
N ALA A 234 4.29 -0.40 -9.37
CA ALA A 234 3.17 0.52 -9.14
C ALA A 234 1.80 -0.20 -9.15
N VAL A 235 1.59 -1.06 -10.15
CA VAL A 235 0.33 -1.82 -10.31
C VAL A 235 0.15 -2.90 -9.26
N GLN A 236 1.22 -3.51 -8.73
CA GLN A 236 1.12 -4.48 -7.63
C GLN A 236 0.77 -3.78 -6.32
N ARG A 237 1.41 -2.64 -6.06
CA ARG A 237 1.20 -1.81 -4.87
C ARG A 237 -0.21 -1.27 -4.82
N LEU A 238 -0.66 -0.59 -5.88
CA LEU A 238 -2.03 -0.08 -5.98
C LEU A 238 -3.07 -1.21 -5.83
N ARG A 239 -2.86 -2.37 -6.47
CA ARG A 239 -3.78 -3.51 -6.30
C ARG A 239 -3.83 -4.03 -4.87
N SER A 240 -2.72 -4.00 -4.15
CA SER A 240 -2.67 -4.44 -2.76
C SER A 240 -3.37 -3.44 -1.85
N PHE A 241 -3.12 -2.14 -2.06
CA PHE A 241 -3.83 -1.05 -1.40
C PHE A 241 -5.35 -1.12 -1.62
N SER A 242 -5.81 -1.23 -2.87
CA SER A 242 -7.24 -1.36 -3.19
C SER A 242 -7.86 -2.60 -2.55
N ARG A 243 -7.14 -3.73 -2.51
CA ARG A 243 -7.63 -4.95 -1.83
C ARG A 243 -7.94 -4.67 -0.35
N GLY A 244 -7.05 -3.96 0.33
CA GLY A 244 -7.26 -3.58 1.73
C GLY A 244 -8.44 -2.62 1.90
N GLY A 245 -8.57 -1.64 1.00
CA GLY A 245 -9.71 -0.72 1.00
C GLY A 245 -11.06 -1.42 0.81
N GLU A 246 -11.11 -2.41 -0.09
CA GLU A 246 -12.34 -3.15 -0.41
C GLU A 246 -12.69 -4.23 0.63
N ASN A 247 -11.69 -4.91 1.19
CA ASN A 247 -11.88 -6.12 1.98
C ASN A 247 -11.45 -5.96 3.45
N GLY A 248 -11.06 -4.75 3.85
CA GLY A 248 -10.49 -4.45 5.15
C GLY A 248 -9.22 -5.24 5.47
N VAL A 249 -8.84 -5.22 6.74
CA VAL A 249 -7.59 -5.84 7.23
C VAL A 249 -7.52 -7.35 6.94
N GLN A 250 -8.67 -8.05 6.96
CA GLN A 250 -8.71 -9.49 6.70
C GLN A 250 -8.23 -9.86 5.28
N GLY A 251 -8.50 -9.01 4.28
CA GLY A 251 -8.04 -9.21 2.90
C GLY A 251 -6.52 -9.13 2.72
N CYS A 252 -5.79 -8.65 3.72
CA CYS A 252 -4.33 -8.51 3.68
C CYS A 252 -3.56 -9.77 4.14
N PHE A 253 -4.29 -10.83 4.54
CA PHE A 253 -3.72 -12.09 5.06
C PHE A 253 -4.09 -13.33 4.21
N SER A 254 -4.64 -13.12 3.01
CA SER A 254 -5.11 -14.15 2.07
C SER A 254 -4.28 -14.20 0.79
#